data_AF-X1DEW1-F1
#
_entry.id   AF-X1DEW1-F1
#
_cell.length_a   1.000
_cell.length_b   1.000
_cell.length_c   1.000
_cell.angle_alpha   90.00
_cell.angle_beta   90.00
_cell.angle_gamma   90.00
#
_symmetry.space_group_name_H-M   'P 1'
#
loop_
_entity.id
_entity.type
_entity.pdbx_description
1 polymer ?
#
loop_
_entity_poly.entity_id
_entity_poly.type
_entity_poly.pdbx_seq_one_letter_code
_entity_poly.pdbx_strand_id
1 'polypeptide(L)'
;MAKLKLNEATMPTIDEEFDEITEDEEEYAREKLKSKWSRVAELAGDPDRLEEIANDLVEHFENRTDGIEGKALIVCMSREICVDLYNQIIEIRPKWHSEDD
;
A
#
# COMPACT_ATOMS: atom_id res chain seq x y z
N MET A 1 -3.77 13.28 3.44
CA MET A 1 -4.12 11.87 3.25
C MET A 1 -4.41 11.62 1.79
N ALA A 2 -3.43 11.03 1.10
CA ALA A 2 -3.56 10.53 -0.26
C ALA A 2 -4.71 9.52 -0.29
N LYS A 3 -5.88 9.97 -0.75
CA LYS A 3 -7.01 9.07 -0.95
C LYS A 3 -6.63 8.11 -2.06
N LEU A 4 -6.79 6.82 -1.82
CA LEU A 4 -6.98 5.85 -2.91
C LEU A 4 -8.06 6.44 -3.83
N LYS A 5 -7.67 6.95 -5.01
CA LYS A 5 -8.60 7.11 -6.13
C LYS A 5 -8.89 5.72 -6.72
N LEU A 6 -9.19 4.75 -5.87
CA LEU A 6 -9.97 3.61 -6.29
C LEU A 6 -11.40 4.11 -6.32
N ASN A 7 -11.99 4.06 -7.51
CA ASN A 7 -13.40 4.31 -7.76
C ASN A 7 -14.22 3.78 -6.57
N GLU A 8 -14.86 4.67 -5.81
CA GLU A 8 -15.53 4.39 -4.52
C GLU A 8 -16.59 3.28 -4.64
N ALA A 9 -17.01 2.95 -5.86
CA ALA A 9 -17.88 1.83 -6.19
C ALA A 9 -17.24 0.43 -6.09
N THR A 10 -15.91 0.33 -5.99
CA THR A 10 -15.17 -0.95 -6.09
C THR A 10 -14.70 -1.49 -4.73
N MET A 11 -14.61 -0.62 -3.73
CA MET A 11 -14.12 -0.97 -2.39
C MET A 11 -15.11 -1.85 -1.60
N PRO A 12 -16.41 -1.51 -1.51
CA PRO A 12 -17.37 -2.35 -0.77
C PRO A 12 -17.65 -3.69 -1.46
N THR A 13 -17.53 -3.76 -2.79
CA THR A 13 -17.70 -5.02 -3.54
C THR A 13 -16.57 -6.01 -3.29
N ILE A 14 -15.36 -5.53 -2.96
CA ILE A 14 -14.22 -6.42 -2.71
C ILE A 14 -14.38 -7.13 -1.36
N ASP A 15 -14.84 -6.44 -0.32
CA ASP A 15 -15.03 -7.05 1.01
C ASP A 15 -16.24 -7.99 1.05
N GLU A 16 -17.38 -7.63 0.42
CA GLU A 16 -18.57 -8.51 0.38
C GLU A 16 -18.37 -9.74 -0.53
N GLU A 17 -17.69 -9.60 -1.69
CA GLU A 17 -17.35 -10.76 -2.52
C GLU A 17 -16.27 -11.64 -1.87
N PHE A 18 -15.44 -11.09 -0.96
CA PHE A 18 -14.42 -11.86 -0.25
C PHE A 18 -15.05 -12.88 0.69
N ASP A 19 -16.07 -12.47 1.46
CA ASP A 19 -16.81 -13.38 2.33
C ASP A 19 -17.57 -14.45 1.52
N GLU A 20 -18.17 -14.09 0.37
CA GLU A 20 -18.93 -15.01 -0.49
C GLU A 20 -18.06 -16.06 -1.22
N ILE A 21 -16.82 -15.70 -1.62
CA ILE A 21 -15.89 -16.62 -2.30
C ILE A 21 -15.31 -17.68 -1.36
N THR A 22 -15.35 -17.46 -0.04
CA THR A 22 -14.84 -18.43 0.94
C THR A 22 -15.76 -19.62 1.20
N GLU A 23 -17.01 -19.58 0.73
CA GLU A 23 -18.01 -20.59 1.07
C GLU A 23 -18.15 -21.73 0.05
N ASP A 24 -17.82 -21.59 -1.24
CA ASP A 24 -17.95 -22.71 -2.20
C ASP A 24 -16.96 -22.66 -3.39
N GLU A 25 -16.34 -23.82 -3.66
CA GLU A 25 -15.41 -24.20 -4.75
C GLU A 25 -13.98 -23.61 -4.75
N GLU A 26 -13.07 -24.33 -4.07
CA GLU A 26 -11.66 -23.97 -3.83
C GLU A 26 -10.81 -23.60 -5.07
N GLU A 27 -11.07 -24.12 -6.27
CA GLU A 27 -10.12 -23.97 -7.40
C GLU A 27 -10.47 -22.78 -8.31
N TYR A 28 -11.73 -22.63 -8.70
CA TYR A 28 -12.19 -21.50 -9.51
C TYR A 28 -12.18 -20.18 -8.71
N ALA A 29 -12.56 -20.25 -7.43
CA ALA A 29 -12.42 -19.15 -6.47
C ALA A 29 -10.96 -18.67 -6.39
N ARG A 30 -10.00 -19.60 -6.23
CA ARG A 30 -8.57 -19.25 -6.13
C ARG A 30 -8.01 -18.59 -7.38
N GLU A 31 -8.38 -19.04 -8.58
CA GLU A 31 -7.90 -18.41 -9.82
C GLU A 31 -8.48 -17.00 -10.01
N LYS A 32 -9.77 -16.82 -9.74
CA LYS A 32 -10.42 -15.50 -9.82
C LYS A 32 -9.85 -14.54 -8.77
N LEU A 33 -9.57 -15.03 -7.57
CA LEU A 33 -8.87 -14.28 -6.53
C LEU A 33 -7.47 -13.88 -7.00
N LYS A 34 -6.64 -14.83 -7.48
CA LYS A 34 -5.28 -14.52 -7.96
C LYS A 34 -5.26 -13.42 -9.02
N SER A 35 -6.16 -13.48 -10.01
CA SER A 35 -6.23 -12.47 -11.08
C SER A 35 -6.67 -11.09 -10.56
N LYS A 36 -7.67 -11.03 -9.67
CA LYS A 36 -8.10 -9.78 -9.02
C LYS A 36 -6.99 -9.20 -8.14
N TRP A 37 -6.31 -10.03 -7.33
CA TRP A 37 -5.18 -9.63 -6.49
C TRP A 37 -4.00 -9.09 -7.31
N SER A 38 -3.69 -9.71 -8.44
CA SER A 38 -2.66 -9.21 -9.36
C SER A 38 -2.96 -7.79 -9.85
N ARG A 39 -4.22 -7.50 -10.18
CA ARG A 39 -4.64 -6.17 -10.66
C ARG A 39 -4.60 -5.10 -9.58
N VAL A 40 -4.95 -5.45 -8.34
CA VAL A 40 -4.86 -4.52 -7.20
C VAL A 40 -3.41 -4.28 -6.83
N ALA A 41 -2.57 -5.31 -6.84
CA ALA A 41 -1.14 -5.19 -6.57
C ALA A 41 -0.44 -4.32 -7.64
N GLU A 42 -0.78 -4.48 -8.91
CA GLU A 42 -0.27 -3.64 -10.01
C GLU A 42 -0.61 -2.16 -9.80
N LEU A 43 -1.87 -1.86 -9.45
CA LEU A 43 -2.29 -0.49 -9.14
C LEU A 43 -1.63 0.05 -7.86
N ALA A 44 -1.37 -0.80 -6.87
CA ALA A 44 -0.73 -0.42 -5.63
C ALA A 44 0.77 -0.16 -5.79
N GLY A 45 1.42 -0.84 -6.74
CA GLY A 45 2.84 -0.68 -7.08
C GLY A 45 3.12 0.35 -8.20
N ASP A 46 2.10 1.06 -8.68
CA ASP A 46 2.28 2.11 -9.68
C ASP A 46 3.24 3.21 -9.15
N PRO A 47 4.33 3.55 -9.88
CA PRO A 47 5.36 4.46 -9.38
C PRO A 47 4.83 5.85 -9.03
N ASP A 48 3.98 6.43 -9.89
CA ASP A 48 3.40 7.76 -9.68
C ASP A 48 2.56 7.78 -8.39
N ARG A 49 1.82 6.69 -8.16
CA ARG A 49 1.04 6.51 -6.93
C ARG A 49 1.92 6.36 -5.70
N LEU A 50 3.02 5.61 -5.78
CA LEU A 50 3.95 5.43 -4.66
C LEU A 50 4.62 6.75 -4.28
N GLU A 51 4.96 7.59 -5.26
CA GLU A 51 5.48 8.94 -5.02
C GLU A 51 4.45 9.80 -4.25
N GLU A 52 3.17 9.83 -4.69
CA GLU A 52 2.12 10.57 -3.98
C GLU A 52 1.94 10.09 -2.53
N ILE A 53 1.96 8.77 -2.32
CA ILE A 53 1.84 8.16 -0.99
C ILE A 53 3.07 8.48 -0.12
N ALA A 54 4.28 8.38 -0.67
CA ALA A 54 5.51 8.68 0.07
C ALA A 54 5.53 10.13 0.57
N ASN A 55 5.16 11.09 -0.28
CA ASN A 55 5.07 12.51 0.08
C ASN A 55 4.08 12.73 1.24
N ASP A 56 2.86 12.18 1.13
CA ASP A 56 1.84 12.33 2.17
C ASP A 56 2.23 11.66 3.49
N LEU A 57 2.88 10.49 3.43
CA LEU A 57 3.39 9.79 4.61
C LEU A 57 4.50 10.58 5.33
N VAL A 58 5.48 11.09 4.58
CA VAL A 58 6.58 11.88 5.14
C VAL A 58 6.03 13.15 5.77
N GLU A 59 5.18 13.90 5.06
CA GLU A 59 4.57 15.13 5.58
C GLU A 59 3.77 14.85 6.87
N HIS A 60 2.94 13.79 6.86
CA HIS A 60 2.14 13.44 8.03
C HIS A 60 3.00 13.01 9.22
N PHE A 61 4.04 12.22 8.98
CA PHE A 61 4.93 11.73 10.03
C PHE A 61 5.74 12.87 10.66
N GLU A 62 6.24 13.80 9.87
CA GLU A 62 6.97 14.97 10.38
C GLU A 62 6.06 15.90 11.17
N ASN A 63 4.89 16.23 10.64
CA ASN A 63 3.91 17.05 11.36
C ASN A 63 3.51 16.43 12.71
N ARG A 64 3.45 15.10 12.78
CA ARG A 64 3.16 14.38 14.03
C ARG A 64 4.36 14.38 14.99
N THR A 65 5.58 14.29 14.48
CA THR A 65 6.81 14.15 15.29
C THR A 65 7.43 15.49 15.69
N ASP A 66 6.95 16.61 15.15
CA ASP A 66 7.38 17.97 15.52
C ASP A 66 7.19 18.31 17.02
N GLY A 67 6.27 17.62 17.71
CA GLY A 67 6.04 17.79 19.15
C GLY A 67 6.31 16.56 20.02
N ILE A 68 6.27 15.35 19.45
CA ILE A 68 6.37 14.09 20.19
C ILE A 68 7.09 13.05 19.32
N GLU A 69 8.26 12.59 19.77
CA GLU A 69 8.98 11.51 19.11
C GLU A 69 8.12 10.23 19.04
N GLY A 70 8.17 9.55 17.89
CA GLY A 70 7.36 8.37 17.67
C GLY A 70 7.92 7.50 16.55
N LYS A 71 7.37 6.29 16.44
CA LYS A 71 7.66 5.34 15.36
C LYS A 71 6.43 5.14 14.49
N ALA A 72 6.65 4.73 13.25
CA ALA A 72 5.63 4.32 12.30
C ALA A 72 5.98 2.94 11.73
N LEU A 73 4.96 2.19 11.35
CA LEU A 73 5.08 0.93 10.62
C LEU A 73 4.26 1.05 9.35
N ILE A 74 4.87 0.77 8.20
CA ILE A 74 4.21 0.75 6.90
C ILE A 74 4.07 -0.71 6.46
N VAL A 75 2.89 -1.10 6.00
CA VAL A 75 2.60 -2.46 5.52
C VAL A 75 2.22 -2.35 4.05
N CYS A 76 2.89 -3.11 3.18
CA CYS A 76 2.56 -3.18 1.75
C CYS A 76 2.11 -4.60 1.36
N MET A 77 1.50 -4.70 0.17
CA MET A 77 0.94 -5.95 -0.33
C MET A 77 2.01 -6.96 -0.78
N SER A 78 3.19 -6.49 -1.20
CA SER A 78 4.31 -7.34 -1.60
C SER A 78 5.64 -6.74 -1.14
N ARG A 79 6.71 -7.54 -1.24
CA ARG A 79 8.06 -7.11 -0.90
C ARG A 79 8.56 -6.04 -1.88
N GLU A 80 8.26 -6.20 -3.16
CA GLU A 80 8.64 -5.27 -4.22
C GLU A 80 8.05 -3.88 -3.95
N ILE A 81 6.75 -3.82 -3.62
CA ILE A 81 6.08 -2.55 -3.28
C ILE A 81 6.72 -1.90 -2.04
N CYS A 82 7.09 -2.68 -1.02
CA CYS A 82 7.81 -2.14 0.14
C CYS A 82 9.13 -1.48 -0.26
N VAL A 83 9.91 -2.14 -1.14
CA VAL A 83 11.20 -1.63 -1.59
C VAL A 83 11.03 -0.37 -2.44
N ASP A 84 10.06 -0.37 -3.35
CA ASP A 84 9.79 0.78 -4.21
C ASP A 84 9.33 2.00 -3.40
N LEU A 85 8.42 1.79 -2.44
CA LEU A 85 8.00 2.85 -1.52
C LEU A 85 9.15 3.34 -0.65
N TYR A 86 10.02 2.44 -0.19
CA TYR A 86 11.22 2.81 0.56
C TYR A 86 12.13 3.73 -0.25
N ASN A 87 12.39 3.37 -1.52
CA ASN A 87 13.19 4.18 -2.43
C ASN A 87 12.62 5.59 -2.59
N GLN A 88 11.30 5.71 -2.78
CA GLN A 88 10.62 7.01 -2.85
C GLN A 88 10.80 7.82 -1.55
N ILE A 89 10.68 7.19 -0.38
CA ILE A 89 10.84 7.86 0.92
C ILE A 89 12.28 8.39 1.09
N ILE A 90 13.29 7.59 0.76
CA ILE A 90 14.69 8.03 0.91
C ILE A 90 15.09 9.09 -0.11
N GLU A 91 14.42 9.19 -1.26
CA GLU A 91 14.61 10.32 -2.19
C GLU A 91 14.12 11.64 -1.56
N ILE A 92 12.98 11.61 -0.85
CA ILE A 92 12.41 12.77 -0.15
C ILE A 92 13.20 13.08 1.14
N ARG A 93 13.68 12.05 1.85
CA ARG A 93 14.44 12.15 3.11
C ARG A 93 15.69 11.26 3.09
N PRO A 94 16.78 11.69 2.43
CA PRO A 94 18.00 10.88 2.29
C PRO A 94 18.65 10.48 3.61
N LYS A 95 18.43 11.27 4.67
CA LYS A 95 19.00 11.04 6.00
C LYS A 95 18.29 9.94 6.79
N TRP A 96 17.13 9.45 6.34
CA TRP A 96 16.42 8.35 7.00
C TRP A 96 16.92 6.97 6.56
N HIS A 97 17.73 6.92 5.49
CA HIS A 97 18.45 5.71 5.11
C HIS A 97 19.51 5.37 6.16
N SER A 98 19.63 4.08 6.48
CA SER A 98 20.66 3.51 7.36
C SER A 98 21.23 2.28 6.65
N GLU A 99 22.56 2.17 6.58
CA GLU A 99 23.23 0.93 6.13
C GLU A 99 23.29 -0.12 7.25
N ASP A 100 23.03 0.30 8.50
CA ASP A 100 22.83 -0.59 9.63
C ASP A 100 21.35 -1.00 9.67
N ASP A 101 21.08 -2.21 9.17
CA ASP A 101 19.84 -2.99 9.37
C ASP A 101 20.20 -4.30 10.09
#